data_AF-A0AAF0ZYD1-F1
#
_entry.id   AF-A0AAF0ZYD1-F1
#
_cell.length_a   1.000
_cell.length_b   1.000
_cell.length_c   1.000
_cell.angle_alpha   90.00
_cell.angle_beta   90.00
_cell.angle_gamma   90.00
#
_symmetry.space_group_name_H-M   'P 1'
#
loop_
_entity.id
_entity.type
_entity.pdbx_description
1 polymer ?
#
loop_
_entity_poly.entity_id
_entity_poly.type
_entity_poly.pdbx_seq_one_letter_code
_entity_poly.pdbx_strand_id
1 'polypeptide(L)'
;MVVSLMNIGSVMEELGISVPLSSIRLCVTCLGSAWELLSLIGRSSFSDDQRRLCLYAALFLPFRETIYRDNKAKKIPVVNYIFRNSLKLKASDAETVISLHTVTKKFVSLIPLLVSKEDIQVLEVDWKRDTIEVPIASKLRILTGLLLREIKEFWRVTLLLSMQLHPVDIVSSTSFSNENFELDKSSGLFKSVENAVRTLGLDKVWEMKPLVNGKEIMNILQIKSGGPVVREWQQKLLEWKLAHPSGSAEECLDWMKQAQSKRARTE
;
A
#
# COMPACT_ATOMS: atom_id res chain seq x y z
N MET A 1 -23.21 -6.52 -9.16
CA MET A 1 -22.84 -6.12 -7.78
C MET A 1 -23.93 -6.44 -6.76
N VAL A 2 -25.20 -6.09 -6.97
CA VAL A 2 -26.29 -6.46 -6.02
C VAL A 2 -26.42 -7.99 -5.85
N VAL A 3 -26.34 -8.76 -6.94
CA VAL A 3 -26.27 -10.24 -6.90
C VAL A 3 -25.04 -10.74 -6.12
N SER A 4 -23.92 -10.03 -6.20
CA SER A 4 -22.70 -10.38 -5.48
C SER A 4 -22.85 -10.19 -3.97
N LEU A 5 -23.59 -9.16 -3.52
CA LEU A 5 -23.83 -8.87 -2.10
C LEU A 5 -24.74 -9.90 -1.43
N MET A 6 -25.81 -10.32 -2.10
CA MET A 6 -26.67 -11.42 -1.62
C MET A 6 -25.92 -12.75 -1.52
N ASN A 7 -24.90 -12.94 -2.37
CA ASN A 7 -24.09 -14.16 -2.38
C ASN A 7 -22.98 -14.14 -1.30
N ILE A 8 -22.57 -12.98 -0.76
CA ILE A 8 -21.51 -12.91 0.25
C ILE A 8 -21.92 -13.66 1.53
N GLY A 9 -23.15 -13.50 2.00
CA GLY A 9 -23.64 -14.21 3.19
C GLY A 9 -23.55 -15.73 3.02
N SER A 10 -24.10 -16.25 1.92
CA SER A 10 -24.06 -17.67 1.57
C SER A 10 -22.62 -18.20 1.43
N VAL A 11 -21.74 -17.44 0.78
CA VAL A 11 -20.32 -17.81 0.62
C VAL A 11 -19.60 -17.87 1.97
N MET A 12 -19.93 -16.98 2.90
CA MET A 12 -19.31 -16.98 4.22
C MET A 12 -19.80 -18.17 5.04
N GLU A 13 -21.09 -18.51 4.96
CA GLU A 13 -21.66 -19.72 5.56
C GLU A 13 -21.04 -21.00 5.00
N GLU A 14 -20.85 -21.10 3.67
CA GLU A 14 -20.14 -22.22 3.03
C GLU A 14 -18.71 -22.40 3.56
N LEU A 15 -18.05 -21.31 3.92
CA LEU A 15 -16.71 -21.30 4.50
C LEU A 15 -16.70 -21.47 6.03
N GLY A 16 -17.87 -21.66 6.66
CA GLY A 16 -18.00 -21.78 8.11
C GLY A 16 -17.74 -20.47 8.87
N ILE A 17 -17.91 -19.33 8.22
CA ILE A 17 -17.66 -17.99 8.77
C ILE A 17 -19.00 -17.33 9.09
N SER A 18 -19.24 -17.07 10.38
CA SER A 18 -20.39 -16.27 10.82
C SER A 18 -20.14 -14.80 10.51
N VAL A 19 -20.99 -14.21 9.66
CA VAL A 19 -20.91 -12.79 9.30
C VAL A 19 -22.12 -12.03 9.84
N PRO A 20 -21.93 -11.04 10.73
CA PRO A 20 -23.01 -10.17 11.17
C PRO A 20 -23.68 -9.43 10.00
N LEU A 21 -24.99 -9.22 10.06
CA LEU A 21 -25.74 -8.37 9.11
C LEU A 21 -25.15 -6.96 8.97
N SER A 22 -24.52 -6.44 10.02
CA SER A 22 -23.80 -5.17 10.00
C SER A 22 -22.63 -5.18 9.00
N SER A 23 -21.96 -6.30 8.79
CA SER A 23 -20.85 -6.43 7.82
C SER A 23 -21.32 -6.28 6.38
N ILE A 24 -22.50 -6.81 6.03
CA ILE A 24 -23.09 -6.63 4.68
C ILE A 24 -23.42 -5.17 4.42
N ARG A 25 -23.99 -4.47 5.41
CA ARG A 25 -24.25 -3.03 5.32
C ARG A 25 -22.95 -2.24 5.12
N LEU A 26 -21.90 -2.57 5.86
CA LEU A 26 -20.58 -1.95 5.71
C LEU A 26 -20.00 -2.13 4.30
N CYS A 27 -20.19 -3.31 3.66
CA CYS A 27 -19.78 -3.51 2.27
C CYS A 27 -20.44 -2.53 1.30
N VAL A 28 -21.74 -2.29 1.46
CA VAL A 28 -22.50 -1.34 0.64
C VAL A 28 -22.04 0.09 0.90
N THR A 29 -21.83 0.45 2.17
CA THR A 29 -21.33 1.78 2.55
C THR A 29 -19.94 2.03 1.96
N CYS A 30 -18.97 1.13 2.17
CA CYS A 30 -17.61 1.27 1.62
C CYS A 30 -17.62 1.43 0.10
N LEU A 31 -18.44 0.63 -0.58
CA LEU A 31 -18.61 0.72 -2.03
C LEU A 31 -19.18 2.08 -2.46
N GLY A 32 -20.24 2.55 -1.80
CA GLY A 32 -20.88 3.84 -2.08
C GLY A 32 -19.90 5.00 -1.90
N SER A 33 -19.22 5.06 -0.75
CA SER A 33 -18.21 6.08 -0.47
C SER A 33 -17.05 6.04 -1.46
N ALA A 34 -16.59 4.84 -1.87
CA ALA A 34 -15.55 4.73 -2.90
C ALA A 34 -16.00 5.29 -4.26
N TRP A 35 -17.24 4.98 -4.65
CA TRP A 35 -17.83 5.42 -5.90
C TRP A 35 -17.99 6.95 -5.95
N GLU A 36 -18.47 7.55 -4.87
CA GLU A 36 -18.62 8.99 -4.73
C GLU A 36 -17.26 9.71 -4.75
N LEU A 37 -16.30 9.21 -3.96
CA LEU A 37 -14.95 9.77 -3.91
C LEU A 37 -14.22 9.66 -5.25
N LEU A 38 -14.35 8.53 -5.96
CA LEU A 38 -13.86 8.37 -7.34
C LEU A 38 -14.46 9.42 -8.29
N SER A 39 -15.72 9.81 -8.06
CA SER A 39 -16.43 10.77 -8.89
C SER A 39 -15.93 12.19 -8.63
N LEU A 40 -15.71 12.55 -7.37
CA LEU A 40 -15.16 13.85 -6.97
C LEU A 40 -13.70 14.06 -7.38
N ILE A 41 -12.87 13.02 -7.29
CA ILE A 41 -11.45 13.08 -7.72
C ILE A 41 -11.35 13.17 -9.25
N GLY A 42 -12.33 12.63 -9.96
CA GLY A 42 -12.37 12.58 -11.42
C GLY A 42 -12.02 11.19 -11.94
N ARG A 43 -13.06 10.46 -12.37
CA ARG A 43 -12.97 9.07 -12.84
C ARG A 43 -12.03 8.87 -14.02
N SER A 44 -11.94 9.86 -14.91
CA SER A 44 -11.06 9.83 -16.07
C SER A 44 -9.58 9.76 -15.70
N SER A 45 -9.22 10.12 -14.46
CA SER A 45 -7.84 10.02 -13.97
C SER A 45 -7.43 8.59 -13.59
N PHE A 46 -8.35 7.62 -13.61
CA PHE A 46 -8.10 6.21 -13.34
C PHE A 46 -8.40 5.37 -14.58
N SER A 47 -7.65 4.30 -14.83
CA SER A 47 -7.97 3.32 -15.88
C SER A 47 -9.22 2.51 -15.55
N ASP A 48 -9.79 1.86 -16.55
CA ASP A 48 -10.97 0.99 -16.39
C ASP A 48 -10.72 -0.10 -15.35
N ASP A 49 -9.54 -0.72 -15.38
CA ASP A 49 -9.14 -1.73 -14.40
C ASP A 49 -8.92 -1.14 -13.00
N GLN A 50 -8.31 0.03 -12.88
CA GLN A 50 -8.16 0.71 -11.59
C GLN A 50 -9.52 1.03 -10.97
N ARG A 51 -10.47 1.55 -11.74
CA ARG A 51 -11.83 1.85 -11.25
C ARG A 51 -12.55 0.58 -10.82
N ARG A 52 -12.53 -0.46 -11.65
CA ARG A 52 -13.17 -1.74 -11.37
C ARG A 52 -12.60 -2.39 -10.11
N LEU A 53 -11.28 -2.48 -9.99
CA LEU A 53 -10.61 -3.11 -8.85
C LEU A 53 -10.72 -2.26 -7.58
N CYS A 54 -10.77 -0.93 -7.70
CA CYS A 54 -11.09 -0.04 -6.57
C CYS A 54 -12.45 -0.37 -5.96
N LEU A 55 -13.50 -0.53 -6.79
CA LEU A 55 -14.85 -0.83 -6.30
C LEU A 55 -14.94 -2.23 -5.68
N TYR A 56 -14.25 -3.23 -6.22
CA TYR A 56 -14.16 -4.52 -5.55
C TYR A 56 -13.39 -4.46 -4.23
N ALA A 57 -12.27 -3.74 -4.21
CA ALA A 57 -11.50 -3.57 -2.98
C ALA A 57 -12.30 -2.85 -1.90
N ALA A 58 -13.08 -1.83 -2.26
CA ALA A 58 -13.99 -1.14 -1.34
C ALA A 58 -15.10 -2.07 -0.86
N LEU A 59 -15.76 -2.80 -1.76
CA LEU A 59 -16.83 -3.74 -1.43
C LEU A 59 -16.38 -4.80 -0.43
N PHE A 60 -15.16 -5.33 -0.58
CA PHE A 60 -14.62 -6.39 0.28
C PHE A 60 -13.71 -5.87 1.40
N LEU A 61 -13.61 -4.55 1.57
CA LEU A 61 -12.78 -3.93 2.61
C LEU A 61 -13.13 -4.41 4.02
N PRO A 62 -14.41 -4.65 4.38
CA PRO A 62 -14.76 -5.20 5.69
C PRO A 62 -14.20 -6.61 5.95
N PHE A 63 -13.91 -7.39 4.89
CA PHE A 63 -13.38 -8.75 4.98
C PHE A 63 -11.88 -8.86 4.73
N ARG A 64 -11.17 -7.73 4.67
CA ARG A 64 -9.75 -7.68 4.28
C ARG A 64 -8.82 -8.56 5.13
N GLU A 65 -9.12 -8.69 6.42
CA GLU A 65 -8.35 -9.54 7.36
C GLU A 65 -8.97 -10.95 7.53
N THR A 66 -10.07 -11.24 6.85
CA THR A 66 -10.79 -12.50 7.03
C THR A 66 -10.09 -13.62 6.25
N ILE A 67 -9.76 -14.70 6.96
CA ILE A 67 -9.11 -15.89 6.41
C ILE A 67 -9.96 -17.12 6.69
N TYR A 68 -9.97 -18.08 5.76
CA TYR A 68 -10.48 -19.42 5.98
C TYR A 68 -9.37 -20.45 5.80
N ARG A 69 -9.62 -21.68 6.22
CA ARG A 69 -8.73 -22.83 5.98
C ARG A 69 -9.34 -23.70 4.90
N ASP A 70 -8.57 -23.98 3.86
CA ASP A 70 -8.99 -24.97 2.85
C ASP A 70 -8.91 -26.40 3.41
N ASN A 71 -9.29 -27.38 2.58
CA ASN A 71 -9.22 -28.80 2.92
C ASN A 71 -7.80 -29.29 3.26
N LYS A 72 -6.76 -28.51 2.94
CA LYS A 72 -5.35 -28.77 3.25
C LYS A 72 -4.85 -27.95 4.44
N ALA A 73 -5.76 -27.36 5.22
CA ALA A 73 -5.48 -26.47 6.34
C ALA A 73 -4.69 -25.19 5.99
N LYS A 74 -4.56 -24.86 4.70
CA LYS A 74 -3.87 -23.65 4.22
C LYS A 74 -4.74 -22.44 4.55
N LYS A 75 -4.13 -21.41 5.16
CA LYS A 75 -4.77 -20.11 5.38
C LYS A 75 -4.91 -19.37 4.06
N ILE A 76 -6.14 -19.04 3.69
CA ILE A 76 -6.45 -18.34 2.43
C ILE A 76 -7.31 -17.11 2.76
N PRO A 77 -6.97 -15.92 2.24
CA PRO A 77 -7.85 -14.74 2.35
C PRO A 77 -9.21 -15.03 1.71
N VAL A 78 -10.30 -14.70 2.40
CA VAL A 78 -11.66 -14.97 1.88
C VAL A 78 -11.91 -14.25 0.56
N VAL A 79 -11.33 -13.06 0.38
CA VAL A 79 -11.36 -12.31 -0.89
C VAL A 79 -10.87 -13.16 -2.07
N ASN A 80 -9.85 -14.00 -1.88
CA ASN A 80 -9.37 -14.90 -2.93
C ASN A 80 -10.44 -15.92 -3.37
N TYR A 81 -11.17 -16.49 -2.41
CA TYR A 81 -12.27 -17.42 -2.71
C TYR A 81 -13.43 -16.71 -3.40
N ILE A 82 -13.85 -15.55 -2.90
CA ILE A 82 -14.94 -14.77 -3.50
C ILE A 82 -14.63 -14.48 -4.96
N PHE A 83 -13.42 -14.01 -5.27
CA PHE A 83 -13.03 -13.71 -6.64
C PHE A 83 -13.02 -14.95 -7.53
N ARG A 84 -12.37 -16.03 -7.10
CA ARG A 84 -12.09 -17.18 -7.94
C ARG A 84 -13.26 -18.15 -8.07
N ASN A 85 -13.99 -18.36 -6.98
CA ASN A 85 -15.01 -19.40 -6.88
C ASN A 85 -16.41 -18.80 -7.04
N SER A 86 -16.70 -17.68 -6.38
CA SER A 86 -18.04 -17.08 -6.37
C SER A 86 -18.27 -16.18 -7.59
N LEU A 87 -17.35 -15.23 -7.85
CA LEU A 87 -17.44 -14.28 -8.96
C LEU A 87 -16.83 -14.81 -10.26
N LYS A 88 -16.01 -15.86 -10.19
CA LYS A 88 -15.30 -16.48 -11.33
C LYS A 88 -14.45 -15.47 -12.12
N LEU A 89 -13.79 -14.56 -11.42
CA LEU A 89 -12.86 -13.55 -11.97
C LEU A 89 -11.42 -14.08 -12.04
N LYS A 90 -10.55 -13.29 -12.68
CA LYS A 90 -9.13 -13.63 -12.86
C LYS A 90 -8.42 -13.75 -11.51
N ALA A 91 -7.48 -14.70 -11.40
CA ALA A 91 -6.63 -14.83 -10.22
C ALA A 91 -5.81 -13.55 -9.95
N SER A 92 -5.33 -12.88 -11.01
CA SER A 92 -4.60 -11.61 -10.91
C SER A 92 -5.43 -10.48 -10.30
N ASP A 93 -6.75 -10.46 -10.53
CA ASP A 93 -7.64 -9.46 -9.91
C ASP A 93 -7.74 -9.70 -8.41
N ALA A 94 -7.85 -10.97 -7.99
CA ALA A 94 -7.89 -11.36 -6.58
C ALA A 94 -6.59 -10.97 -5.86
N GLU A 95 -5.44 -11.30 -6.45
CA GLU A 95 -4.12 -10.92 -5.95
C GLU A 95 -3.96 -9.41 -5.83
N THR A 96 -4.43 -8.66 -6.83
CA THR A 96 -4.40 -7.19 -6.80
C THR A 96 -5.25 -6.63 -5.66
N VAL A 97 -6.48 -7.13 -5.45
CA VAL A 97 -7.34 -6.64 -4.36
C VAL A 97 -6.78 -6.98 -2.98
N ILE A 98 -6.20 -8.18 -2.80
CA ILE A 98 -5.54 -8.56 -1.55
C ILE A 98 -4.32 -7.65 -1.29
N SER A 99 -3.55 -7.33 -2.33
CA SER A 99 -2.44 -6.38 -2.24
C SER A 99 -2.93 -4.98 -1.84
N LEU A 100 -3.97 -4.46 -2.51
CA LEU A 100 -4.62 -3.19 -2.17
C LEU A 100 -4.96 -3.13 -0.68
N HIS A 101 -5.71 -4.13 -0.17
CA HIS A 101 -6.09 -4.23 1.24
C HIS A 101 -4.90 -4.20 2.21
N THR A 102 -3.86 -4.96 1.89
CA THR A 102 -2.64 -5.04 2.72
C THR A 102 -1.92 -3.70 2.78
N VAL A 103 -1.78 -3.03 1.63
CA VAL A 103 -1.07 -1.75 1.49
C VAL A 103 -1.90 -0.59 2.03
N THR A 104 -3.24 -0.64 2.01
CA THR A 104 -4.12 0.38 2.58
C THR A 104 -3.78 0.66 4.05
N LYS A 105 -3.56 -0.37 4.88
CA LYS A 105 -3.19 -0.19 6.30
C LYS A 105 -1.90 0.61 6.46
N LYS A 106 -0.88 0.27 5.66
CA LYS A 106 0.40 1.00 5.61
C LYS A 106 0.18 2.45 5.19
N PHE A 107 -0.61 2.70 4.15
CA PHE A 107 -0.92 4.05 3.69
C PHE A 107 -1.60 4.90 4.77
N VAL A 108 -2.56 4.34 5.53
CA VAL A 108 -3.22 5.04 6.65
C VAL A 108 -2.20 5.58 7.65
N SER A 109 -1.18 4.78 8.00
CA SER A 109 -0.10 5.23 8.91
C SER A 109 0.81 6.33 8.30
N LEU A 110 0.94 6.40 6.97
CA LEU A 110 1.75 7.43 6.29
C LEU A 110 1.03 8.76 6.10
N ILE A 111 -0.30 8.78 6.04
CA ILE A 111 -1.07 9.99 5.71
C ILE A 111 -0.72 11.17 6.61
N PRO A 112 -0.69 11.04 7.96
CA PRO A 112 -0.32 12.15 8.83
C PRO A 112 1.06 12.73 8.49
N LEU A 113 2.08 11.89 8.30
CA LEU A 113 3.44 12.36 7.97
C LEU A 113 3.52 13.15 6.66
N LEU A 114 2.76 12.73 5.66
CA LEU A 114 2.74 13.36 4.34
C LEU A 114 2.05 14.72 4.37
N VAL A 115 1.16 14.95 5.33
CA VAL A 115 0.33 16.14 5.41
C VAL A 115 0.79 17.12 6.50
N SER A 116 1.11 16.63 7.71
CA SER A 116 1.40 17.46 8.87
C SER A 116 2.87 17.51 9.28
N LYS A 117 3.78 16.79 8.58
CA LYS A 117 5.24 16.76 8.85
C LYS A 117 5.63 16.41 10.30
N GLU A 118 4.71 15.86 11.10
CA GLU A 118 4.94 15.48 12.50
C GLU A 118 5.79 14.21 12.64
N ASP A 119 6.35 14.01 13.85
CA ASP A 119 7.52 13.16 14.14
C ASP A 119 7.49 11.73 13.58
N ILE A 120 8.44 11.45 12.68
CA ILE A 120 8.67 10.16 12.00
C ILE A 120 9.02 9.02 12.96
N GLN A 121 9.42 9.32 14.20
CA GLN A 121 9.88 8.32 15.19
C GLN A 121 8.83 7.23 15.47
N VAL A 122 7.53 7.52 15.29
CA VAL A 122 6.44 6.57 15.54
C VAL A 122 6.33 5.48 14.44
N LEU A 123 6.78 5.73 13.21
CA LEU A 123 6.57 4.77 12.10
C LEU A 123 7.60 3.66 11.98
N GLU A 124 8.82 3.88 12.47
CA GLU A 124 9.83 2.82 12.49
C GLU A 124 9.36 1.63 13.34
N VAL A 125 8.48 1.88 14.32
CA VAL A 125 7.91 0.86 15.22
C VAL A 125 6.87 -0.02 14.53
N ASP A 126 6.06 0.50 13.60
CA ASP A 126 4.90 -0.25 13.05
C ASP A 126 5.27 -1.09 11.80
N TRP A 127 6.29 -0.68 11.03
CA TRP A 127 6.65 -1.37 9.78
C TRP A 127 7.77 -2.42 9.93
N LYS A 128 8.35 -2.56 11.13
CA LYS A 128 9.43 -3.52 11.46
C LYS A 128 10.56 -3.52 10.41
N ARG A 129 11.00 -2.34 9.97
CA ARG A 129 12.07 -2.19 8.97
C ARG A 129 13.08 -1.14 9.41
N ASP A 130 14.32 -1.58 9.55
CA ASP A 130 15.47 -0.68 9.68
C ASP A 130 15.81 -0.14 8.29
N THR A 131 15.61 1.16 8.07
CA THR A 131 16.11 1.84 6.87
C THR A 131 17.58 2.19 7.03
N ILE A 132 18.27 2.44 5.92
CA ILE A 132 19.61 3.04 5.95
C ILE A 132 19.68 4.31 6.83
N GLU A 133 20.83 4.58 7.43
CA GLU A 133 21.07 5.79 8.22
C GLU A 133 21.07 7.03 7.31
N VAL A 134 19.97 7.79 7.31
CA VAL A 134 19.80 9.03 6.54
C VAL A 134 18.95 10.05 7.32
N PRO A 135 18.96 11.35 6.94
CA PRO A 135 18.10 12.35 7.55
C PRO A 135 16.61 11.98 7.49
N ILE A 136 15.84 12.51 8.45
CA ILE A 136 14.39 12.26 8.62
C ILE A 136 13.60 12.49 7.32
N ALA A 137 13.85 13.60 6.61
CA ALA A 137 13.18 13.88 5.34
C ALA A 137 13.43 12.79 4.27
N SER A 138 14.64 12.22 4.26
CA SER A 138 14.98 11.12 3.37
C SER A 138 14.30 9.81 3.80
N LYS A 139 14.10 9.58 5.11
CA LYS A 139 13.35 8.41 5.61
C LYS A 139 11.88 8.44 5.15
N LEU A 140 11.20 9.59 5.23
CA LEU A 140 9.82 9.71 4.71
C LEU A 140 9.73 9.36 3.23
N ARG A 141 10.68 9.88 2.44
CA ARG A 141 10.78 9.63 1.01
C ARG A 141 11.06 8.14 0.71
N ILE A 142 11.93 7.50 1.49
CA ILE A 142 12.19 6.05 1.40
C ILE A 142 10.91 5.25 1.67
N LEU A 143 10.26 5.46 2.82
CA LEU A 143 9.07 4.68 3.22
C LEU A 143 7.94 4.83 2.20
N THR A 144 7.68 6.06 1.77
CA THR A 144 6.69 6.36 0.74
C THR A 144 7.09 5.68 -0.58
N GLY A 145 8.34 5.82 -1.01
CA GLY A 145 8.82 5.22 -2.24
C GLY A 145 8.71 3.69 -2.26
N LEU A 146 9.06 3.03 -1.15
CA LEU A 146 8.94 1.57 -1.01
C LEU A 146 7.48 1.12 -1.11
N LEU A 147 6.56 1.80 -0.43
CA LEU A 147 5.13 1.49 -0.48
C LEU A 147 4.58 1.62 -1.90
N LEU A 148 4.93 2.71 -2.59
CA LEU A 148 4.50 2.97 -3.96
C LEU A 148 5.11 1.98 -4.95
N ARG A 149 6.33 1.44 -4.70
CA ARG A 149 6.90 0.35 -5.51
C ARG A 149 6.21 -0.99 -5.31
N GLU A 150 5.70 -1.25 -4.11
CA GLU A 150 4.94 -2.47 -3.78
C GLU A 150 3.62 -2.52 -4.56
N ILE A 151 2.91 -1.39 -4.63
CA ILE A 151 1.57 -1.31 -5.23
C ILE A 151 1.52 -0.70 -6.64
N LYS A 152 2.62 -0.12 -7.09
CA LYS A 152 2.84 0.42 -8.44
C LYS A 152 1.73 1.38 -8.89
N GLU A 153 1.22 1.23 -10.12
CA GLU A 153 0.16 2.06 -10.69
C GLU A 153 -1.13 2.08 -9.85
N PHE A 154 -1.34 1.15 -8.92
CA PHE A 154 -2.51 1.13 -8.05
C PHE A 154 -2.38 2.00 -6.80
N TRP A 155 -1.32 2.79 -6.65
CA TRP A 155 -1.13 3.61 -5.46
C TRP A 155 -2.24 4.64 -5.23
N ARG A 156 -2.75 5.28 -6.28
CA ARG A 156 -3.88 6.24 -6.17
C ARG A 156 -5.16 5.53 -5.74
N VAL A 157 -5.37 4.29 -6.20
CA VAL A 157 -6.49 3.44 -5.75
C VAL A 157 -6.34 3.11 -4.27
N THR A 158 -5.13 2.77 -3.84
CA THR A 158 -4.84 2.46 -2.43
C THR A 158 -5.03 3.67 -1.53
N LEU A 159 -4.58 4.85 -1.96
CA LEU A 159 -4.80 6.11 -1.25
C LEU A 159 -6.29 6.39 -1.09
N LEU A 160 -7.09 6.18 -2.14
CA LEU A 160 -8.54 6.34 -2.08
C LEU A 160 -9.19 5.41 -1.05
N LEU A 161 -8.81 4.12 -1.06
CA LEU A 161 -9.29 3.15 -0.05
C LEU A 161 -8.87 3.56 1.38
N SER A 162 -7.72 4.21 1.52
CA SER A 162 -7.20 4.64 2.82
C SER A 162 -8.02 5.78 3.42
N MET A 163 -8.69 6.60 2.60
CA MET A 163 -9.62 7.62 3.09
C MET A 163 -10.80 7.00 3.85
N GLN A 164 -11.17 5.75 3.54
CA GLN A 164 -12.27 5.05 4.23
C GLN A 164 -11.85 4.44 5.57
N LEU A 165 -10.55 4.29 5.81
CA LEU A 165 -10.00 3.71 7.05
C LEU A 165 -9.31 4.74 7.93
N HIS A 166 -9.00 5.92 7.40
CA HIS A 166 -8.41 7.00 8.18
C HIS A 166 -9.46 7.54 9.14
N PRO A 167 -9.21 7.56 10.47
CA PRO A 167 -10.10 8.24 11.39
C PRO A 167 -10.09 9.72 11.01
N VAL A 168 -11.16 10.18 10.40
CA VAL A 168 -11.40 11.61 10.30
C VAL A 168 -11.65 12.06 11.73
N ASP A 169 -10.85 12.98 12.28
CA ASP A 169 -11.06 13.47 13.65
C ASP A 169 -12.53 13.83 13.88
N ILE A 170 -13.24 12.95 14.58
CA ILE A 170 -14.63 13.12 15.02
C ILE A 170 -14.57 13.96 16.29
N VAL A 171 -14.18 15.23 16.14
CA VAL A 171 -14.51 16.22 17.15
C VAL A 171 -15.67 17.02 16.56
N SER A 172 -16.88 16.61 16.94
CA SER A 172 -18.20 17.21 16.64
C SER A 172 -19.00 16.51 15.54
N SER A 173 -19.64 15.37 15.85
CA SER A 173 -20.82 14.92 15.10
C SER A 173 -21.92 14.43 16.03
N THR A 174 -22.62 15.39 16.64
CA THR A 174 -24.03 15.21 17.01
C THR A 174 -24.91 15.86 15.94
N SER A 175 -24.99 15.29 14.74
CA SER A 175 -26.10 15.53 13.79
C SER A 175 -25.89 14.78 12.46
N PHE A 176 -26.94 14.07 12.04
CA PHE A 176 -27.07 13.28 10.81
C PHE A 176 -27.15 14.13 9.51
N SER A 177 -26.25 15.10 9.31
CA SER A 177 -26.28 16.00 8.14
C SER A 177 -24.93 16.24 7.45
N ASN A 178 -23.89 15.47 7.77
CA ASN A 178 -22.51 15.81 7.40
C ASN A 178 -21.83 14.88 6.37
N GLU A 179 -22.55 13.99 5.67
CA GLU A 179 -21.94 13.04 4.72
C GLU A 179 -21.16 13.74 3.59
N ASN A 180 -21.71 14.83 3.02
CA ASN A 180 -21.04 15.62 1.99
C ASN A 180 -19.77 16.30 2.52
N PHE A 181 -19.80 16.79 3.77
CA PHE A 181 -18.65 17.44 4.40
C PHE A 181 -17.50 16.46 4.66
N GLU A 182 -17.81 15.25 5.12
CA GLU A 182 -16.82 14.17 5.33
C GLU A 182 -16.20 13.71 4.02
N LEU A 183 -17.01 13.64 2.95
CA LEU A 183 -16.56 13.29 1.62
C LEU A 183 -15.67 14.38 1.00
N ASP A 184 -16.01 15.66 1.19
CA ASP A 184 -15.19 16.79 0.76
C ASP A 184 -13.85 16.84 1.51
N LYS A 185 -13.86 16.56 2.82
CA LYS A 185 -12.64 16.44 3.63
C LYS A 185 -11.77 15.28 3.13
N SER A 186 -12.37 14.14 2.81
CA SER A 186 -11.67 12.98 2.23
C SER A 186 -11.06 13.29 0.86
N SER A 187 -11.79 14.01 0.01
CA SER A 187 -11.30 14.48 -1.30
C SER A 187 -10.15 15.49 -1.16
N GLY A 188 -10.26 16.44 -0.22
CA GLY A 188 -9.21 17.38 0.11
C GLY A 188 -7.95 16.68 0.62
N LEU A 189 -8.10 15.75 1.55
CA LEU A 189 -6.99 14.96 2.11
C LEU A 189 -6.32 14.11 1.03
N PHE A 190 -7.10 13.45 0.18
CA PHE A 190 -6.59 12.72 -0.99
C PHE A 190 -5.70 13.61 -1.85
N LYS A 191 -6.17 14.80 -2.22
CA LYS A 191 -5.42 15.75 -3.06
C LYS A 191 -4.14 16.23 -2.38
N SER A 192 -4.19 16.50 -1.08
CA SER A 192 -3.01 16.90 -0.30
C SER A 192 -1.93 15.81 -0.29
N VAL A 193 -2.31 14.56 -0.03
CA VAL A 193 -1.38 13.43 -0.04
C VAL A 193 -0.86 13.15 -1.45
N GLU A 194 -1.72 13.22 -2.47
CA GLU A 194 -1.33 13.07 -3.88
C GLU A 194 -0.29 14.13 -4.27
N ASN A 195 -0.51 15.38 -3.87
CA ASN A 195 0.44 16.46 -4.10
C ASN A 195 1.75 16.24 -3.34
N ALA A 196 1.71 15.80 -2.09
CA ALA A 196 2.92 15.49 -1.32
C ALA A 196 3.77 14.40 -2.00
N VAL A 197 3.15 13.32 -2.49
CA VAL A 197 3.82 12.26 -3.27
C VAL A 197 4.46 12.82 -4.54
N ARG A 198 3.79 13.75 -5.23
CA ARG A 198 4.29 14.41 -6.43
C ARG A 198 5.43 15.39 -6.14
N THR A 199 5.35 16.15 -5.05
CA THR A 199 6.45 17.01 -4.56
C THR A 199 7.67 16.19 -4.17
N LEU A 200 7.46 15.00 -3.60
CA LEU A 200 8.51 14.02 -3.41
C LEU A 200 8.96 13.38 -4.74
N GLY A 201 8.38 13.69 -5.91
CA GLY A 201 8.83 13.10 -7.19
C GLY A 201 8.74 11.57 -7.21
N LEU A 202 7.73 10.99 -6.54
CA LEU A 202 7.55 9.54 -6.42
C LEU A 202 6.40 8.98 -7.29
N ASP A 203 5.76 9.83 -8.11
CA ASP A 203 4.56 9.51 -8.91
C ASP A 203 4.69 8.23 -9.77
N LYS A 204 5.90 7.91 -10.25
CA LYS A 204 6.23 6.70 -11.04
C LYS A 204 7.43 5.93 -10.49
N VAL A 205 7.63 5.95 -9.17
CA VAL A 205 8.84 5.38 -8.54
C VAL A 205 9.04 3.88 -8.81
N TRP A 206 8.00 3.13 -9.18
CA TRP A 206 8.13 1.73 -9.59
C TRP A 206 8.85 1.53 -10.94
N GLU A 207 8.89 2.54 -11.80
CA GLU A 207 9.64 2.52 -13.07
C GLU A 207 11.15 2.78 -12.86
N MET A 208 11.55 3.18 -11.64
CA MET A 208 12.92 3.47 -11.30
C MET A 208 13.80 2.22 -11.38
N LYS A 209 14.75 2.25 -12.33
CA LYS A 209 15.75 1.19 -12.53
C LYS A 209 16.81 1.22 -11.42
N PRO A 210 17.35 0.06 -11.00
CA PRO A 210 18.54 0.02 -10.15
C PRO A 210 19.72 0.76 -10.80
N LEU A 211 20.51 1.48 -9.99
CA LEU A 211 21.77 2.11 -10.47
C LEU A 211 22.88 1.07 -10.62
N VAL A 212 22.86 0.04 -9.78
CA VAL A 212 23.89 -0.98 -9.68
C VAL A 212 23.25 -2.35 -9.86
N ASN A 213 23.85 -3.19 -10.69
CA ASN A 213 23.35 -4.54 -10.98
C ASN A 213 23.94 -5.61 -10.02
N GLY A 214 23.37 -6.82 -10.06
CA GLY A 214 23.81 -7.91 -9.17
C GLY A 214 25.27 -8.33 -9.37
N LYS A 215 25.83 -8.18 -10.57
CA LYS A 215 27.24 -8.53 -10.84
C LYS A 215 28.19 -7.52 -10.21
N GLU A 216 27.87 -6.23 -10.32
CA GLU A 216 28.63 -5.16 -9.68
C GLU A 216 28.62 -5.30 -8.16
N ILE A 217 27.47 -5.64 -7.58
CA ILE A 217 27.34 -5.93 -6.15
C ILE A 217 28.25 -7.09 -5.75
N MET A 218 28.23 -8.21 -6.49
CA MET A 218 29.07 -9.37 -6.19
C MET A 218 30.57 -9.03 -6.28
N ASN A 219 30.97 -8.25 -7.29
CA ASN A 219 32.36 -7.82 -7.46
C ASN A 219 32.84 -6.94 -6.30
N ILE A 220 32.01 -5.99 -5.84
CA ILE A 220 32.37 -5.12 -4.70
C ILE A 220 32.46 -5.93 -3.41
N LEU A 221 31.50 -6.82 -3.18
CA LEU A 221 31.46 -7.64 -1.97
C LEU A 221 32.48 -8.80 -2.00
N GLN A 222 33.15 -9.03 -3.14
CA GLN A 222 34.08 -10.15 -3.35
C GLN A 222 33.43 -11.53 -3.06
N ILE A 223 32.14 -11.67 -3.36
CA ILE A 223 31.39 -12.92 -3.15
C ILE A 223 31.23 -13.69 -4.46
N LYS A 224 31.39 -15.02 -4.38
CA LYS A 224 31.41 -15.90 -5.55
C LYS A 224 30.02 -16.31 -6.05
N SER A 225 29.00 -16.23 -5.19
CA SER A 225 27.64 -16.63 -5.53
C SER A 225 26.65 -15.56 -5.11
N GLY A 226 25.70 -15.27 -6.01
CA GLY A 226 24.50 -14.51 -5.67
C GLY A 226 23.68 -15.23 -4.58
N GLY A 227 22.83 -14.49 -3.89
CA GLY A 227 22.07 -15.06 -2.79
C GLY A 227 21.41 -14.01 -1.90
N PRO A 228 21.03 -14.38 -0.66
CA PRO A 228 20.38 -13.47 0.29
C PRO A 228 21.12 -12.16 0.50
N VAL A 229 22.46 -12.20 0.54
CA VAL A 229 23.31 -11.01 0.72
C VAL A 229 23.19 -10.04 -0.45
N VAL A 230 23.17 -10.53 -1.70
CA VAL A 230 22.97 -9.65 -2.87
C VAL A 230 21.58 -8.99 -2.82
N ARG A 231 20.55 -9.73 -2.41
CA ARG A 231 19.20 -9.18 -2.24
C ARG A 231 19.15 -8.11 -1.14
N GLU A 232 19.83 -8.32 -0.02
CA GLU A 232 19.96 -7.34 1.06
C GLU A 232 20.58 -6.04 0.54
N TRP A 233 21.69 -6.13 -0.21
CA TRP A 233 22.33 -4.96 -0.80
C TRP A 233 21.49 -4.30 -1.89
N GLN A 234 20.80 -5.05 -2.74
CA GLN A 234 19.83 -4.48 -3.68
C GLN A 234 18.76 -3.64 -2.98
N GLN A 235 18.28 -4.11 -1.82
CA GLN A 235 17.31 -3.38 -1.00
C GLN A 235 17.93 -2.10 -0.42
N LYS A 236 19.14 -2.17 0.15
CA LYS A 236 19.86 -1.01 0.68
C LYS A 236 20.17 0.04 -0.39
N LEU A 237 20.57 -0.38 -1.60
CA LEU A 237 20.85 0.51 -2.72
C LEU A 237 19.58 1.16 -3.28
N LEU A 238 18.45 0.43 -3.25
CA LEU A 238 17.15 1.01 -3.56
C LEU A 238 16.80 2.11 -2.55
N GLU A 239 16.95 1.86 -1.25
CA GLU A 239 16.72 2.86 -0.22
C GLU A 239 17.65 4.08 -0.36
N TRP A 240 18.93 3.84 -0.67
CA TRP A 240 19.87 4.92 -0.95
C TRP A 240 19.41 5.77 -2.13
N LYS A 241 18.98 5.15 -3.22
CA LYS A 241 18.47 5.86 -4.39
C LYS A 241 17.19 6.64 -4.09
N LEU A 242 16.31 6.09 -3.25
CA LEU A 242 15.12 6.80 -2.80
C LEU A 242 15.49 8.03 -1.95
N ALA A 243 16.50 7.92 -1.09
CA ALA A 243 17.03 9.04 -0.30
C ALA A 243 17.77 10.09 -1.14
N HIS A 244 18.42 9.68 -2.24
CA HIS A 244 19.26 10.54 -3.08
C HIS A 244 18.75 10.51 -4.54
N PRO A 245 17.65 11.22 -4.84
CA PRO A 245 17.01 11.14 -6.16
C PRO A 245 17.90 11.59 -7.33
N SER A 246 18.85 12.49 -7.08
CA SER A 246 19.82 12.98 -8.07
C SER A 246 21.18 12.27 -7.99
N GLY A 247 21.29 11.24 -7.14
CA GLY A 247 22.56 10.57 -6.88
C GLY A 247 23.06 9.76 -8.08
N SER A 248 24.37 9.80 -8.32
CA SER A 248 25.01 9.09 -9.44
C SER A 248 25.26 7.60 -9.13
N ALA A 249 25.62 6.83 -10.15
CA ALA A 249 26.03 5.44 -9.95
C ALA A 249 27.33 5.38 -9.13
N GLU A 250 28.28 6.27 -9.38
CA GLU A 250 29.54 6.38 -8.67
C GLU A 250 29.33 6.67 -7.18
N GLU A 251 28.49 7.67 -6.85
CA GLU A 251 28.17 8.01 -5.46
C GLU A 251 27.50 6.84 -4.72
N CYS A 252 26.63 6.10 -5.42
CA CYS A 252 25.97 4.92 -4.86
C CYS A 252 26.97 3.79 -4.55
N LEU A 253 27.92 3.56 -5.45
CA LEU A 253 28.99 2.56 -5.27
C LEU A 253 29.94 2.94 -4.15
N ASP A 254 30.29 4.21 -4.03
CA ASP A 254 31.17 4.68 -2.96
C ASP A 254 30.49 4.61 -1.59
N TRP A 255 29.20 4.94 -1.51
CA TRP A 255 28.42 4.70 -0.30
C TRP A 255 28.39 3.22 0.08
N MET A 256 28.22 2.31 -0.89
CA MET A 256 28.21 0.87 -0.66
C MET A 256 29.52 0.38 -0.03
N LYS A 257 30.67 0.81 -0.57
CA LYS A 257 32.01 0.46 -0.03
C LYS A 257 32.19 0.98 1.40
N GLN A 258 31.74 2.21 1.68
CA GLN A 258 31.82 2.80 3.02
C GLN A 258 30.95 2.04 4.02
N ALA A 259 29.71 1.71 3.65
CA ALA A 259 28.79 0.95 4.48
C ALA A 259 29.31 -0.47 4.79
N GLN A 260 29.93 -1.14 3.81
CA GLN A 260 30.58 -2.44 4.01
C GLN A 260 31.76 -2.34 4.98
N SER A 261 32.60 -1.31 4.83
CA SER A 261 33.76 -1.08 5.72
C SER A 261 33.35 -0.84 7.16
N LYS A 262 32.22 -0.16 7.40
CA LYS A 262 31.64 0.02 8.75
C LYS A 262 31.17 -1.32 9.34
N ARG A 263 30.46 -2.15 8.56
CA ARG A 263 30.00 -3.47 8.99
C ARG A 263 31.15 -4.37 9.45
N ALA A 264 32.23 -4.42 8.67
CA ALA A 264 33.43 -5.22 9.00
C ALA A 264 34.20 -4.75 10.25
N ARG A 265 33.93 -3.55 10.78
CA ARG A 265 34.53 -3.04 12.03
C ARG A 265 33.67 -3.29 13.28
N THR A 266 32.42 -3.67 13.09
CA THR A 266 31.43 -3.82 14.17
C THR A 266 31.10 -5.29 14.44
N GLU A 267 31.52 -6.19 13.54
CA GLU A 267 31.56 -7.65 13.69
C GLU A 267 32.95 -8.07 14.20
#